data_AF-G0ENY1-F1
#
_entry.id   AF-G0ENY1-F1
#
_cell.length_a   1.000
_cell.length_b   1.000
_cell.length_c   1.000
_cell.angle_alpha   90.00
_cell.angle_beta   90.00
_cell.angle_gamma   90.00
#
_symmetry.space_group_name_H-M   'P 1'
#
loop_
_entity.id
_entity.type
_entity.pdbx_description
1 polymer ?
#
loop_
_entity_poly.entity_id
_entity_poly.type
_entity_poly.pdbx_seq_one_letter_code
_entity_poly.pdbx_strand_id
1 'polypeptide(L)'
;MKRRGEVNIVVADYLDNKFIPDTVDINITSYDLRHIIISRWYYGVYLIAKNYLINNLICTDDKKNFHHKTNEDKHIFSIWHRIANTNNGNFHSDLIQGEKLAELREYYEYSGNLCNDTDFDNARRIFNEIYEILNTF
;
A
#
# COMPACT_ATOMS: atom_id res chain seq x y z
N MET A 1 -7.70 -1.71 20.81
CA MET A 1 -6.89 -1.26 19.65
C MET A 1 -6.96 -2.17 18.42
N LYS A 2 -7.59 -3.37 18.45
CA LYS A 2 -7.78 -4.25 17.27
C LYS A 2 -8.66 -3.70 16.12
N ARG A 3 -9.44 -2.65 16.37
CA ARG A 3 -10.44 -2.13 15.43
C ARG A 3 -9.90 -1.15 14.38
N ARG A 4 -8.71 -0.54 14.56
CA ARG A 4 -8.19 0.46 13.60
C ARG A 4 -7.88 -0.18 12.23
N GLY A 5 -7.29 -1.37 12.23
CA GLY A 5 -7.01 -2.07 10.98
C GLY A 5 -8.21 -2.70 10.30
N GLU A 6 -9.19 -3.19 11.07
CA GLU A 6 -10.48 -3.62 10.53
C GLU A 6 -11.22 -2.45 9.89
N VAL A 7 -11.20 -1.27 10.50
CA VAL A 7 -11.83 -0.06 9.95
C VAL A 7 -11.16 0.37 8.65
N ASN A 8 -9.83 0.35 8.54
CA ASN A 8 -9.14 0.73 7.30
C ASN A 8 -9.38 -0.27 6.16
N ILE A 9 -9.38 -1.57 6.44
CA ILE A 9 -9.71 -2.60 5.44
C ILE A 9 -11.17 -2.46 5.00
N VAL A 10 -12.11 -2.28 5.94
CA VAL A 10 -13.53 -2.06 5.62
C VAL A 10 -13.73 -0.78 4.83
N VAL A 11 -13.01 0.30 5.14
CA VAL A 11 -13.07 1.56 4.37
C VAL A 11 -12.47 1.40 2.98
N ALA A 12 -11.36 0.65 2.83
CA ALA A 12 -10.78 0.36 1.52
C ALA A 12 -11.74 -0.50 0.66
N ASP A 13 -12.31 -1.57 1.23
CA ASP A 13 -13.31 -2.43 0.58
C ASP A 13 -14.61 -1.67 0.28
N TYR A 14 -14.99 -0.70 1.11
CA TYR A 14 -16.15 0.17 0.91
C TYR A 14 -15.93 1.17 -0.22
N LEU A 15 -14.75 1.80 -0.29
CA LEU A 15 -14.35 2.72 -1.36
C LEU A 15 -14.21 2.00 -2.72
N ASP A 16 -13.82 0.72 -2.73
CA ASP A 16 -13.81 -0.15 -3.91
C ASP A 16 -15.23 -0.38 -4.48
N ASN A 17 -16.27 -0.22 -3.66
CA ASN A 17 -17.66 -0.52 -4.04
C ASN A 17 -18.57 0.71 -4.19
N LYS A 18 -18.37 1.79 -3.43
CA LYS A 18 -19.10 3.08 -3.58
C LYS A 18 -18.30 4.24 -2.99
N PHE A 19 -17.97 5.24 -3.82
CA PHE A 19 -17.44 6.51 -3.33
C PHE A 19 -18.58 7.39 -2.80
N ILE A 20 -18.58 7.72 -1.50
CA ILE A 20 -19.41 8.76 -0.91
C ILE A 20 -18.50 9.66 -0.07
N PRO A 21 -18.39 10.95 -0.37
CA PRO A 21 -17.70 11.89 0.49
C PRO A 21 -18.68 12.41 1.53
N ASP A 22 -18.48 12.11 2.81
CA ASP A 22 -18.99 12.98 3.87
C ASP A 22 -18.11 12.94 5.13
N THR A 23 -17.86 14.14 5.63
CA THR A 23 -16.87 14.53 6.63
C THR A 23 -17.35 14.22 8.04
N VAL A 24 -16.62 13.36 8.76
CA VAL A 24 -16.71 13.22 10.21
C VAL A 24 -15.60 14.08 10.82
N ASP A 25 -15.97 15.13 11.56
CA ASP A 25 -15.01 15.91 12.36
C ASP A 25 -14.63 15.12 13.62
N ILE A 26 -13.54 14.37 13.49
CA ILE A 26 -12.87 13.73 14.62
C ILE A 26 -11.74 14.68 15.02
N ASN A 27 -11.68 15.05 16.31
CA ASN A 27 -10.60 15.89 16.86
C ASN A 27 -9.30 15.07 16.97
N ILE A 28 -8.69 14.81 15.82
CA ILE A 28 -7.48 13.98 15.65
C ILE A 28 -6.29 14.92 15.60
N THR A 29 -5.29 14.70 16.45
CA THR A 29 -4.01 15.41 16.32
C THR A 29 -3.39 15.07 14.97
N SER A 30 -2.72 16.02 14.31
CA SER A 30 -2.16 15.78 12.96
C SER A 30 -1.26 14.54 12.88
N TYR A 31 -0.55 14.20 13.96
CA TYR A 31 0.26 12.99 14.09
C TYR A 31 -0.57 11.68 14.12
N ASP A 32 -1.75 11.70 14.74
CA ASP A 32 -2.68 10.57 14.74
C ASP A 32 -3.45 10.49 13.40
N LEU A 33 -3.34 11.47 12.49
CA LEU A 33 -3.82 11.33 11.10
C LEU A 33 -2.80 10.71 10.14
N ARG A 34 -1.50 10.84 10.42
CA ARG A 34 -0.44 10.38 9.52
C ARG A 34 -0.49 8.88 9.24
N HIS A 35 -0.84 8.07 10.23
CA HIS A 35 -1.01 6.62 10.02
C HIS A 35 -2.12 6.32 8.99
N ILE A 36 -3.26 7.03 9.04
CA ILE A 36 -4.36 6.91 8.07
C ILE A 36 -3.88 7.34 6.68
N ILE A 37 -3.09 8.41 6.59
CA ILE A 37 -2.54 8.89 5.32
C ILE A 37 -1.59 7.85 4.71
N ILE A 38 -0.64 7.31 5.49
CA ILE A 38 0.26 6.25 5.05
C ILE A 38 -0.54 5.02 4.59
N SER A 39 -1.57 4.61 5.34
CA SER A 39 -2.42 3.49 4.95
C SER A 39 -3.10 3.74 3.61
N ARG A 40 -3.65 4.94 3.40
CA ARG A 40 -4.28 5.32 2.12
C ARG A 40 -3.30 5.35 0.96
N TRP A 41 -2.10 5.90 1.16
CA TRP A 41 -1.04 5.88 0.14
C TRP A 41 -0.71 4.45 -0.26
N TYR A 42 -0.43 3.58 0.71
CA TYR A 42 -0.13 2.18 0.48
C TYR A 42 -1.25 1.47 -0.29
N TYR A 43 -2.50 1.55 0.19
CA TYR A 43 -3.63 0.88 -0.46
C TYR A 43 -3.90 1.42 -1.86
N GLY A 44 -3.73 2.73 -2.09
CA GLY A 44 -3.89 3.35 -3.40
C GLY A 44 -2.94 2.74 -4.44
N VAL A 45 -1.63 2.75 -4.15
CA VAL A 45 -0.65 2.17 -5.09
C VAL A 45 -0.75 0.65 -5.20
N TYR A 46 -1.12 -0.03 -4.10
CA TYR A 46 -1.36 -1.47 -4.10
C TYR A 46 -2.50 -1.88 -5.05
N LEU A 47 -3.63 -1.15 -5.02
CA LEU A 47 -4.77 -1.42 -5.89
C LEU A 47 -4.43 -1.18 -7.37
N ILE A 48 -3.68 -0.12 -7.68
CA ILE A 48 -3.20 0.15 -9.04
C ILE A 48 -2.29 -0.99 -9.52
N ALA A 49 -1.29 -1.37 -8.72
CA ALA A 49 -0.36 -2.46 -9.04
C ALA A 49 -1.11 -3.80 -9.23
N LYS A 50 -2.10 -4.08 -8.38
CA LYS A 50 -2.94 -5.27 -8.47
C LYS A 50 -3.73 -5.29 -9.77
N ASN A 51 -4.37 -4.17 -10.12
CA ASN A 51 -5.12 -4.03 -11.36
C ASN A 51 -4.23 -4.24 -12.58
N TYR A 52 -3.02 -3.66 -12.59
CA TYR A 52 -2.04 -3.84 -13.65
C TYR A 52 -1.65 -5.32 -13.85
N LEU A 53 -1.31 -6.02 -12.76
CA LEU A 53 -0.90 -7.44 -12.82
C LEU A 53 -2.03 -8.36 -13.27
N ILE A 54 -3.28 -8.08 -12.87
CA ILE A 54 -4.46 -8.84 -13.29
C ILE A 54 -4.72 -8.63 -14.79
N ASN A 55 -4.68 -7.39 -15.27
CA ASN A 55 -5.02 -7.06 -16.65
C ASN A 55 -3.96 -7.51 -17.66
N ASN A 56 -2.69 -7.57 -17.26
CA ASN A 56 -1.62 -8.07 -18.12
C ASN A 56 -1.48 -9.60 -18.13
N LEU A 57 -2.41 -10.34 -17.51
CA LEU A 57 -2.47 -11.83 -17.51
C LEU A 57 -1.24 -12.53 -16.93
N ILE A 58 -0.43 -11.84 -16.11
CA ILE A 58 0.82 -12.38 -15.55
C ILE A 58 0.55 -13.23 -14.29
N CYS A 59 -0.62 -13.08 -13.67
CA CYS A 59 -0.99 -13.82 -12.47
C CYS A 59 -2.32 -14.58 -12.67
N THR A 60 -2.22 -15.89 -12.86
CA THR A 60 -3.35 -16.84 -12.72
C THR A 60 -3.54 -17.33 -11.29
N ASP A 61 -2.63 -16.98 -10.37
CA ASP A 61 -2.82 -17.19 -8.93
C ASP A 61 -4.13 -16.52 -8.52
N ASP A 62 -5.02 -17.27 -7.88
CA ASP A 62 -6.33 -16.80 -7.44
C ASP A 62 -6.22 -15.37 -6.92
N LYS A 63 -7.10 -14.48 -7.43
CA LYS A 63 -7.19 -13.02 -7.21
C LYS A 63 -7.07 -12.52 -5.74
N LYS A 64 -6.93 -13.43 -4.78
CA LYS A 64 -6.87 -13.28 -3.34
C LYS A 64 -5.46 -13.32 -2.71
N ASN A 65 -4.40 -13.75 -3.42
CA ASN A 65 -3.09 -14.03 -2.78
C ASN A 65 -1.94 -13.09 -3.19
N PHE A 66 -2.21 -11.81 -3.43
CA PHE A 66 -1.12 -10.84 -3.58
C PHE A 66 -0.53 -10.51 -2.21
N HIS A 67 0.73 -10.90 -2.02
CA HIS A 67 1.47 -10.64 -0.79
C HIS A 67 2.10 -9.24 -0.84
N HIS A 68 2.12 -8.55 0.29
CA HIS A 68 2.72 -7.21 0.40
C HIS A 68 4.21 -7.26 0.78
N LYS A 69 4.73 -8.42 1.18
CA LYS A 69 6.14 -8.69 1.52
C LYS A 69 6.61 -9.96 0.83
N THR A 70 7.87 -9.97 0.41
CA THR A 70 8.51 -11.16 -0.15
C THR A 70 8.89 -12.11 0.98
N ASN A 71 8.65 -13.40 0.77
CA ASN A 71 9.16 -14.47 1.62
C ASN A 71 10.11 -15.32 0.76
N GLU A 72 11.41 -15.06 0.93
CA GLU A 72 12.46 -15.72 0.15
C GLU A 72 12.50 -17.24 0.40
N ASP A 73 12.36 -17.66 1.67
CA ASP A 73 12.38 -19.07 2.07
C ASP A 73 11.29 -19.91 1.40
N LYS A 74 10.15 -19.28 1.10
CA LYS A 74 9.01 -19.93 0.46
C LYS A 74 8.90 -19.60 -1.03
N HIS A 75 9.85 -18.86 -1.59
CA HIS A 75 9.80 -18.33 -2.95
C HIS A 75 8.50 -17.56 -3.27
N ILE A 76 7.94 -16.86 -2.29
CA ILE A 76 6.72 -16.07 -2.45
C ILE A 76 7.12 -14.62 -2.68
N PHE A 77 7.05 -14.16 -3.93
CA PHE A 77 7.29 -12.75 -4.26
C PHE A 77 6.10 -11.86 -3.91
N SER A 78 6.40 -10.70 -3.34
CA SER A 78 5.41 -9.64 -3.16
C SER A 78 4.86 -9.14 -4.48
N ILE A 79 3.74 -8.42 -4.41
CA ILE A 79 3.16 -7.69 -5.54
C ILE A 79 4.20 -6.75 -6.20
N TRP A 80 5.08 -6.16 -5.38
CA TRP A 80 6.12 -5.23 -5.79
C TRP A 80 7.23 -5.92 -6.59
N HIS A 81 7.70 -7.08 -6.12
CA HIS A 81 8.63 -7.89 -6.89
C HIS A 81 8.00 -8.41 -8.19
N ARG A 82 6.73 -8.83 -8.15
CA ARG A 82 6.02 -9.32 -9.34
C ARG A 82 5.86 -8.24 -10.42
N ILE A 83 5.50 -7.01 -10.03
CA ILE A 83 5.36 -5.91 -10.98
C ILE A 83 6.72 -5.42 -11.50
N ALA A 84 7.75 -5.42 -10.68
CA ALA A 84 9.11 -5.09 -11.10
C ALA A 84 9.67 -6.10 -12.12
N ASN A 85 9.42 -7.40 -11.89
CA ASN A 85 9.86 -8.45 -12.80
C ASN A 85 9.09 -8.43 -14.13
N THR A 86 7.81 -8.07 -14.10
CA THR A 86 6.98 -7.88 -15.30
C THR A 86 7.56 -6.83 -16.24
N ASN A 87 8.15 -5.78 -15.69
CA ASN A 87 8.69 -4.65 -16.45
C ASN A 87 10.17 -4.85 -16.83
N ASN A 88 10.62 -6.11 -17.00
CA ASN A 88 12.00 -6.48 -17.33
C ASN A 88 13.06 -5.87 -16.40
N GLY A 89 12.71 -5.59 -15.14
CA GLY A 89 13.61 -4.95 -14.18
C GLY A 89 13.73 -3.43 -14.31
N ASN A 90 12.99 -2.79 -15.24
CA ASN A 90 12.85 -1.34 -15.23
C ASN A 90 12.17 -0.93 -13.92
N PHE A 91 12.73 0.08 -13.25
CA PHE A 91 12.24 0.60 -11.97
C PHE A 91 12.26 -0.41 -10.81
N HIS A 92 13.06 -1.49 -10.91
CA HIS A 92 13.06 -2.56 -9.90
C HIS A 92 13.37 -2.04 -8.49
N SER A 93 14.42 -1.23 -8.34
CA SER A 93 14.81 -0.64 -7.04
C SER A 93 13.72 0.22 -6.42
N ASP A 94 12.92 0.89 -7.25
CA ASP A 94 11.89 1.84 -6.78
C ASP A 94 10.62 1.10 -6.41
N LEU A 95 10.21 0.14 -7.25
CA LEU A 95 9.01 -0.67 -7.01
C LEU A 95 9.12 -1.52 -5.76
N ILE A 96 10.28 -2.13 -5.48
CA ILE A 96 10.47 -2.94 -4.25
C ILE A 96 10.37 -2.11 -2.96
N GLN A 97 10.57 -0.78 -3.03
CA GLN A 97 10.31 0.10 -1.87
C GLN A 97 8.83 0.06 -1.44
N GLY A 98 7.92 -0.47 -2.26
CA GLY A 98 6.53 -0.70 -1.87
C GLY A 98 6.39 -1.65 -0.67
N GLU A 99 7.34 -2.56 -0.47
CA GLU A 99 7.40 -3.39 0.75
C GLU A 99 7.68 -2.53 1.99
N LYS A 100 8.56 -1.53 1.87
CA LYS A 100 8.86 -0.58 2.95
C LYS A 100 7.65 0.28 3.29
N LEU A 101 6.89 0.71 2.27
CA LEU A 101 5.65 1.45 2.49
C LEU A 101 4.60 0.57 3.19
N ALA A 102 4.52 -0.73 2.84
CA ALA A 102 3.67 -1.70 3.53
C ALA A 102 4.07 -1.87 5.00
N GLU A 103 5.37 -1.97 5.29
CA GLU A 103 5.90 -2.06 6.67
C GLU A 103 5.53 -0.84 7.51
N LEU A 104 5.73 0.37 6.98
CA LEU A 104 5.39 1.60 7.68
C LEU A 104 3.89 1.67 7.98
N ARG A 105 3.05 1.31 7.00
CA ARG A 105 1.60 1.19 7.17
C ARG A 105 1.26 0.24 8.32
N GLU A 106 1.79 -0.97 8.31
CA GLU A 106 1.49 -1.98 9.35
C GLU A 106 1.95 -1.55 10.73
N TYR A 107 3.17 -1.02 10.81
CA TYR A 107 3.73 -0.54 12.07
C TYR A 107 2.82 0.51 12.69
N TYR A 108 2.46 1.57 11.97
CA TYR A 108 1.67 2.65 12.51
C TYR A 108 0.18 2.30 12.70
N GLU A 109 -0.35 1.39 11.89
CA GLU A 109 -1.74 0.95 12.01
C GLU A 109 -1.99 0.00 13.20
N TYR A 110 -1.01 -0.85 13.53
CA TYR A 110 -1.17 -1.89 14.55
C TYR A 110 -0.44 -1.62 15.86
N SER A 111 0.61 -0.79 15.87
CA SER A 111 1.36 -0.50 17.12
C SER A 111 0.66 0.50 18.04
N GLY A 112 -0.16 1.40 17.48
CA GLY A 112 -0.69 2.55 18.23
C GLY A 112 0.33 3.67 18.46
N ASN A 113 1.51 3.60 17.86
CA ASN A 113 2.54 4.64 17.95
C ASN A 113 2.19 5.83 17.05
N LEU A 114 2.61 7.03 17.47
CA LEU A 114 2.50 8.24 16.66
C LEU A 114 3.57 8.26 15.57
N CYS A 115 3.18 8.66 14.36
CA CYS A 115 4.08 8.72 13.22
C CYS A 115 4.97 9.97 13.26
N ASN A 116 6.28 9.75 13.33
CA ASN A 116 7.28 10.82 13.31
C ASN A 116 7.43 11.45 11.90
N ASP A 117 8.06 12.62 11.82
CA ASP A 117 8.25 13.34 10.56
C ASP A 117 9.07 12.55 9.54
N THR A 118 10.18 11.96 9.97
CA THR A 118 11.11 11.21 9.11
C THR A 118 10.41 10.05 8.39
N ASP A 119 9.64 9.25 9.11
CA ASP A 119 8.93 8.11 8.54
C ASP A 119 7.78 8.56 7.64
N PHE A 120 7.11 9.65 7.99
CA PHE A 120 6.04 10.21 7.18
C PHE A 120 6.56 10.76 5.84
N ASP A 121 7.67 11.50 5.87
CA ASP A 121 8.31 12.03 4.67
C ASP A 121 8.91 10.91 3.81
N ASN A 122 9.47 9.87 4.43
CA ASN A 122 9.93 8.69 3.70
C ASN A 122 8.75 7.95 3.04
N ALA A 123 7.64 7.75 3.75
CA ALA A 123 6.43 7.15 3.18
C ALA A 123 5.88 7.95 2.00
N ARG A 124 5.89 9.30 2.11
CA ARG A 124 5.46 10.19 1.02
C ARG A 124 6.35 10.05 -0.20
N ARG A 125 7.68 10.05 0.00
CA ARG A 125 8.66 9.89 -1.09
C ARG A 125 8.41 8.57 -1.83
N ILE A 126 8.33 7.46 -1.10
CA ILE A 126 8.09 6.12 -1.69
C ILE A 126 6.76 6.09 -2.44
N PHE A 127 5.69 6.65 -1.85
CA PHE A 127 4.38 6.73 -2.51
C PHE A 127 4.46 7.47 -3.84
N ASN A 128 5.07 8.66 -3.87
CA ASN A 128 5.17 9.46 -5.08
C ASN A 128 5.98 8.75 -6.17
N GLU A 129 7.14 8.18 -5.82
CA GLU A 129 7.99 7.42 -6.75
C GLU A 129 7.20 6.27 -7.39
N ILE A 130 6.56 5.43 -6.57
CA ILE A 130 5.78 4.27 -7.05
C ILE A 130 4.58 4.74 -7.86
N TYR A 131 3.84 5.75 -7.39
CA TYR A 131 2.67 6.26 -8.10
C TYR A 131 3.02 6.81 -9.48
N GLU A 132 4.11 7.56 -9.61
CA GLU A 132 4.58 8.06 -10.91
C GLU A 132 4.91 6.90 -11.86
N ILE A 133 5.67 5.91 -11.41
CA ILE A 133 6.00 4.72 -12.20
C ILE A 133 4.73 3.98 -12.64
N LEU A 134 3.81 3.72 -11.71
CA LEU A 134 2.57 3.00 -12.00
C LEU A 134 1.65 3.75 -12.99
N ASN A 135 1.72 5.08 -13.08
CA ASN A 135 0.98 5.85 -14.07
C ASN A 135 1.64 5.86 -15.46
N THR A 136 2.85 5.31 -15.60
CA THR A 136 3.48 5.11 -16.92
C THR A 136 3.07 3.79 -17.58
N PHE A 137 2.44 2.90 -16.82
CA PHE A 137 1.98 1.58 -17.24
C PHE A 137 0.56 1.65 -17.81
#